data_AF-F9Z8M8-F1
#
_entry.id   AF-F9Z8M8-F1
#
_cell.length_a   1.000
_cell.length_b   1.000
_cell.length_c   1.000
_cell.angle_alpha   90.00
_cell.angle_beta   90.00
_cell.angle_gamma   90.00
#
_symmetry.space_group_name_H-M   'P 1'
#
loop_
_entity.id
_entity.type
_entity.pdbx_description
1 polymer ?
#
loop_
_entity_poly.entity_id
_entity_poly.type
_entity_poly.pdbx_seq_one_letter_code
_entity_poly.pdbx_strand_id
1 'polypeptide(L)'
;MLLKTLKIGNLSIQVPIIQGGMGVGISLSGLASAVANEGGVGVISAAGLGVIYKNLSKNYLEASILGLKEELSKARQKTQGVIGVNIMVALSNFADLVRTAIAEKADIIFAGAGMPLNLPSFLQKSII
;
A
#
# COMPACT_ATOMS: atom_id res chain seq x y z
N MET A 1 18.53 20.52 -11.68
CA MET A 1 18.31 20.76 -10.22
C MET A 1 18.37 19.41 -9.52
N LEU A 2 19.12 19.28 -8.42
CA LEU A 2 19.00 18.11 -7.54
C LEU A 2 17.72 18.29 -6.71
N LEU A 3 16.82 17.31 -6.77
CA LEU A 3 15.68 17.25 -5.86
C LEU A 3 16.18 16.91 -4.44
N LYS A 4 15.64 17.55 -3.42
CA LYS A 4 16.01 17.28 -2.03
C LYS A 4 15.40 15.97 -1.55
N THR A 5 16.17 15.14 -0.87
CA THR A 5 15.70 13.90 -0.22
C THR A 5 14.49 14.20 0.68
N LEU A 6 13.42 13.41 0.54
CA LEU A 6 12.24 13.48 1.40
C LEU A 6 12.43 12.56 2.60
N LYS A 7 12.27 13.10 3.82
CA LYS A 7 12.32 12.33 5.07
C LYS A 7 10.94 12.24 5.70
N ILE A 8 10.48 11.03 6.00
CA ILE A 8 9.22 10.76 6.69
C ILE A 8 9.50 9.76 7.81
N GLY A 9 9.51 10.21 9.07
CA GLY A 9 9.96 9.39 10.19
C GLY A 9 11.37 8.86 9.94
N ASN A 10 11.50 7.52 9.91
CA ASN A 10 12.76 6.83 9.66
C ASN A 10 13.03 6.57 8.17
N LEU A 11 12.10 6.91 7.27
CA LEU A 11 12.24 6.70 5.83
C LEU A 11 13.03 7.84 5.20
N SER A 12 13.94 7.48 4.29
CA SER A 12 14.72 8.42 3.48
C SER A 12 14.51 8.11 2.00
N ILE A 13 13.75 8.96 1.32
CA ILE A 13 13.33 8.80 -0.07
C ILE A 13 14.21 9.70 -0.95
N GLN A 14 15.09 9.08 -1.74
CA GLN A 14 16.13 9.78 -2.49
C GLN A 14 15.59 10.58 -3.67
N VAL A 15 14.65 10.00 -4.40
CA VAL A 15 13.88 10.69 -5.43
C VAL A 15 12.54 11.03 -4.80
N PRO A 16 12.28 12.29 -4.41
CA PRO A 16 11.07 12.67 -3.65
C PRO A 16 9.81 12.68 -4.53
N ILE A 17 9.57 11.57 -5.22
CA ILE A 17 8.47 11.29 -6.12
C ILE A 17 7.73 10.09 -5.55
N ILE A 18 6.43 10.25 -5.37
CA ILE A 18 5.52 9.20 -4.95
C ILE A 18 4.64 8.88 -6.15
N GLN A 19 4.70 7.64 -6.63
CA GLN A 19 3.75 7.19 -7.65
C GLN A 19 2.37 7.05 -7.01
N GLY A 20 1.38 7.79 -7.51
CA GLY A 20 0.03 7.79 -6.93
C GLY A 20 -0.67 6.43 -7.07
N GLY A 21 -1.36 5.97 -6.02
CA GLY A 21 -2.08 4.70 -6.04
C GLY A 21 -3.33 4.74 -6.93
N MET A 22 -3.27 4.06 -8.08
CA MET A 22 -4.33 3.97 -9.08
C MET A 22 -5.04 2.61 -8.98
N GLY A 23 -6.33 2.64 -8.62
CA GLY A 23 -7.14 1.43 -8.41
C GLY A 23 -7.41 0.61 -9.68
N VAL A 24 -8.08 -0.52 -9.49
CA VAL A 24 -8.56 -1.40 -10.57
C VAL A 24 -7.43 -1.90 -11.48
N GLY A 25 -6.32 -2.31 -10.86
CA GLY A 25 -5.28 -3.12 -11.51
C GLY A 25 -4.13 -2.34 -12.14
N ILE A 26 -4.11 -1.02 -12.03
CA ILE A 26 -2.99 -0.20 -12.53
C ILE A 26 -1.82 -0.26 -11.55
N SER A 27 -2.06 0.08 -10.28
CA SER A 27 -1.02 0.09 -9.25
C SER A 27 -0.96 -1.23 -8.49
N LEU A 28 -0.31 -2.21 -9.11
CA LEU A 28 0.03 -3.52 -8.52
C LEU A 28 1.53 -3.60 -8.19
N SER A 29 1.98 -4.74 -7.66
CA SER A 29 3.36 -5.00 -7.25
C SER A 29 4.39 -4.69 -8.33
N GLY A 30 4.09 -4.98 -9.61
CA GLY A 30 4.98 -4.70 -10.73
C GLY A 30 5.36 -3.22 -10.82
N LEU A 31 4.37 -2.34 -10.96
CA LEU A 31 4.59 -0.90 -11.05
C LEU A 31 5.18 -0.34 -9.76
N ALA A 32 4.64 -0.71 -8.60
CA ALA A 32 5.11 -0.21 -7.31
C ALA A 32 6.59 -0.58 -7.08
N SER A 33 6.97 -1.85 -7.31
CA SER A 33 8.36 -2.28 -7.14
C SER A 33 9.32 -1.60 -8.12
N ALA A 34 8.90 -1.37 -9.36
CA ALA A 34 9.71 -0.64 -10.34
C ALA A 34 10.00 0.80 -9.88
N VAL A 35 8.99 1.54 -9.42
CA VAL A 35 9.19 2.92 -8.92
C VAL A 35 10.08 2.94 -7.68
N ALA A 36 9.88 1.99 -6.76
CA ALA A 36 10.70 1.88 -5.56
C ALA A 36 12.18 1.56 -5.87
N ASN A 37 12.45 0.75 -6.91
CA ASN A 37 13.81 0.46 -7.36
C ASN A 37 14.51 1.69 -7.97
N GLU A 38 13.76 2.62 -8.55
CA GLU A 38 14.27 3.91 -9.04
C GLU A 38 14.45 4.96 -7.91
N GLY A 39 14.28 4.55 -6.65
CA GLY A 39 14.50 5.41 -5.48
C GLY A 39 13.33 6.32 -5.11
N GLY A 40 12.18 6.17 -5.77
CA GLY A 40 10.91 6.79 -5.40
C GLY A 40 10.11 5.96 -4.40
N VAL A 41 8.86 6.34 -4.16
CA VAL A 41 7.89 5.52 -3.41
C VAL A 41 6.94 4.85 -4.39
N GLY A 42 6.99 3.52 -4.44
CA GLY A 42 5.99 2.72 -5.13
C GLY A 42 4.73 2.57 -4.28
N VAL A 43 3.55 2.69 -4.87
CA VAL A 43 2.29 2.58 -4.11
C VAL A 43 1.38 1.55 -4.76
N ILE A 44 1.01 0.52 -4.00
CA ILE A 44 -0.04 -0.44 -4.37
C ILE A 44 -1.41 0.16 -4.05
N SER A 45 -2.39 0.02 -4.94
CA SER A 45 -3.77 0.44 -4.65
C SER A 45 -4.62 -0.73 -4.18
N ALA A 46 -5.26 -0.60 -3.02
CA ALA A 46 -6.17 -1.62 -2.51
C ALA A 46 -7.53 -1.65 -3.23
N ALA A 47 -7.90 -0.54 -3.88
CA ALA A 47 -9.17 -0.41 -4.57
C ALA A 47 -9.24 -1.35 -5.79
N GLY A 48 -10.23 -2.25 -5.78
CA GLY A 48 -10.48 -3.19 -6.88
C GLY A 48 -9.75 -4.54 -6.77
N LEU A 49 -8.93 -4.76 -5.73
CA LEU A 49 -8.21 -6.03 -5.56
C LEU A 49 -9.15 -7.24 -5.45
N GLY A 50 -10.32 -7.10 -4.81
CA GLY A 50 -11.30 -8.18 -4.74
C GLY A 50 -11.87 -8.63 -6.08
N VAL A 51 -11.84 -7.77 -7.12
CA VAL A 51 -12.20 -8.17 -8.49
C VAL A 51 -11.05 -8.94 -9.15
N ILE A 52 -9.83 -8.44 -8.99
CA ILE A 52 -8.62 -8.99 -9.62
C ILE A 52 -8.30 -10.37 -9.05
N TYR A 53 -8.42 -10.51 -7.72
CA TYR A 53 -8.09 -11.70 -6.96
C TYR A 53 -9.31 -12.56 -6.61
N LYS A 54 -10.39 -12.46 -7.39
CA LYS A 54 -11.63 -13.24 -7.22
C LYS A 54 -11.44 -14.77 -7.26
N ASN A 55 -10.31 -15.24 -7.79
CA ASN A 55 -9.94 -16.64 -7.80
C ASN A 55 -9.46 -17.14 -6.42
N LEU A 56 -9.01 -16.25 -5.55
CA LEU A 56 -8.58 -16.59 -4.19
C LEU A 56 -9.77 -16.74 -3.23
N SER A 57 -10.84 -15.98 -3.43
CA SER A 57 -12.12 -16.18 -2.74
C SER A 57 -13.28 -15.63 -3.58
N LYS A 58 -14.44 -16.28 -3.48
CA LYS A 58 -15.70 -15.76 -4.07
C LYS A 58 -16.26 -14.58 -3.27
N ASN A 59 -15.83 -14.39 -2.02
CA ASN A 59 -16.18 -13.23 -1.21
C ASN A 59 -15.25 -12.06 -1.57
N TYR A 60 -15.83 -10.94 -2.03
CA TYR A 60 -15.06 -9.77 -2.46
C TYR A 60 -14.15 -9.18 -1.36
N LEU A 61 -14.61 -9.14 -0.11
CA LEU A 61 -13.85 -8.54 0.99
C LEU A 61 -12.65 -9.41 1.34
N GLU A 62 -12.87 -10.72 1.44
CA GLU A 62 -11.80 -11.70 1.66
C GLU A 62 -10.80 -11.72 0.49
N ALA A 63 -11.27 -11.72 -0.75
CA ALA A 63 -10.43 -11.65 -1.93
C ALA A 63 -9.60 -10.35 -1.97
N SER A 64 -10.14 -9.23 -1.49
CA SER A 64 -9.40 -7.97 -1.38
C SER A 64 -8.27 -8.06 -0.36
N ILE A 65 -8.50 -8.71 0.79
CA ILE A 65 -7.48 -8.93 1.82
C ILE A 65 -6.37 -9.86 1.31
N LEU A 66 -6.74 -11.00 0.74
CA LEU A 66 -5.80 -11.98 0.17
C LEU A 66 -5.00 -11.37 -0.99
N GLY A 67 -5.68 -10.60 -1.85
CA GLY A 67 -5.03 -9.89 -2.96
C GLY A 67 -4.04 -8.84 -2.47
N LEU A 68 -4.37 -8.08 -1.43
CA LEU A 68 -3.45 -7.08 -0.87
C LEU A 68 -2.19 -7.74 -0.28
N LYS A 69 -2.38 -8.85 0.45
CA LYS A 69 -1.28 -9.66 0.96
C LYS A 69 -0.37 -10.17 -0.15
N GLU A 70 -0.96 -10.70 -1.21
CA GLU A 70 -0.23 -11.21 -2.37
C GLU A 70 0.58 -10.11 -3.07
N GLU A 71 -0.02 -8.92 -3.31
CA GLU A 71 0.68 -7.81 -3.96
C GLU A 71 1.81 -7.24 -3.10
N LEU A 72 1.62 -7.12 -1.78
CA LEU A 72 2.68 -6.67 -0.88
C LEU A 72 3.84 -7.67 -0.84
N SER A 73 3.54 -8.97 -0.72
CA SER A 73 4.55 -10.03 -0.78
C SER A 73 5.34 -9.99 -2.09
N LYS A 74 4.65 -9.91 -3.23
CA LYS A 74 5.28 -9.81 -4.56
C LYS A 74 6.14 -8.55 -4.72
N ALA A 75 5.70 -7.42 -4.18
CA ALA A 75 6.49 -6.18 -4.23
C ALA A 75 7.78 -6.33 -3.41
N ARG A 76 7.68 -6.85 -2.18
CA ARG A 76 8.85 -7.08 -1.30
C ARG A 76 9.85 -8.07 -1.86
N GLN A 77 9.41 -9.06 -2.64
CA GLN A 77 10.32 -9.95 -3.36
C GLN A 77 11.13 -9.25 -4.47
N LYS A 78 10.66 -8.08 -4.95
CA LYS A 78 11.25 -7.37 -6.10
C LYS A 78 12.01 -6.10 -5.73
N THR A 79 11.85 -5.60 -4.50
CA THR A 79 12.49 -4.36 -4.06
C THR A 79 12.76 -4.34 -2.55
N GLN A 80 13.83 -3.67 -2.17
CA GLN A 80 14.10 -3.23 -0.80
C GLN A 80 13.77 -1.73 -0.60
N GLY A 81 13.20 -1.09 -1.62
CA GLY A 81 12.77 0.31 -1.58
C GLY A 81 11.44 0.50 -0.84
N VAL A 82 11.00 1.75 -0.76
CA VAL A 82 9.81 2.15 -0.01
C VAL A 82 8.55 1.77 -0.78
N ILE A 83 7.68 0.98 -0.16
CA ILE A 83 6.36 0.60 -0.67
C ILE A 83 5.28 1.14 0.25
N GLY A 84 4.40 1.94 -0.33
CA GLY A 84 3.15 2.36 0.29
C GLY A 84 1.94 1.57 -0.20
N VAL A 85 0.83 1.73 0.50
CA VAL A 85 -0.49 1.26 0.07
C VAL A 85 -1.47 2.41 0.10
N ASN A 86 -2.22 2.59 -0.98
CA ASN A 86 -3.37 3.49 -1.04
C ASN A 86 -4.65 2.74 -0.69
N ILE A 87 -5.33 3.18 0.38
CA ILE A 87 -6.58 2.60 0.86
C ILE A 87 -7.60 3.72 1.01
N MET A 88 -8.71 3.62 0.29
CA MET A 88 -9.79 4.61 0.39
C MET A 88 -10.60 4.38 1.66
N VAL A 89 -10.79 5.43 2.46
CA VAL A 89 -11.61 5.41 3.68
C VAL A 89 -13.07 5.06 3.36
N ALA A 90 -13.54 5.41 2.16
CA ALA A 90 -14.87 5.07 1.67
C ALA A 90 -15.11 3.57 1.40
N LEU A 91 -14.09 2.69 1.48
CA LEU A 91 -14.28 1.25 1.30
C LEU A 91 -14.91 0.63 2.56
N SER A 92 -15.89 -0.24 2.36
CA SER A 92 -16.60 -0.92 3.46
C SER A 92 -15.69 -1.80 4.34
N ASN A 93 -14.54 -2.23 3.81
CA ASN A 93 -13.51 -3.00 4.52
C ASN A 93 -12.21 -2.21 4.74
N PHE A 94 -12.27 -0.88 4.84
CA PHE A 94 -11.09 -0.04 5.09
C PHE A 94 -10.25 -0.53 6.28
N ALA A 95 -10.88 -0.85 7.41
CA ALA A 95 -10.19 -1.30 8.61
C ALA A 95 -9.43 -2.61 8.39
N ASP A 96 -10.03 -3.57 7.67
CA ASP A 96 -9.38 -4.86 7.39
C ASP A 96 -8.16 -4.67 6.49
N LEU A 97 -8.30 -3.89 5.42
CA LEU A 97 -7.21 -3.58 4.50
C LEU A 97 -6.06 -2.84 5.18
N VAL A 98 -6.36 -1.91 6.09
CA VAL A 98 -5.36 -1.23 6.91
C VAL A 98 -4.62 -2.24 7.80
N ARG A 99 -5.34 -3.11 8.49
CA ARG A 99 -4.71 -4.15 9.33
C ARG A 99 -3.84 -5.09 8.51
N THR A 100 -4.28 -5.48 7.31
CA THR A 100 -3.48 -6.27 6.37
C THR A 100 -2.22 -5.53 5.95
N ALA A 101 -2.31 -4.25 5.56
CA ALA A 101 -1.14 -3.45 5.18
C ALA A 101 -0.13 -3.32 6.33
N ILE A 102 -0.59 -3.15 7.57
CA ILE A 102 0.25 -3.13 8.77
C ILE A 102 0.91 -4.50 8.98
N ALA A 103 0.14 -5.58 8.95
CA ALA A 103 0.64 -6.94 9.18
C ALA A 103 1.70 -7.36 8.15
N GLU A 104 1.52 -6.95 6.90
CA GLU A 104 2.45 -7.19 5.78
C GLU A 104 3.57 -6.13 5.69
N LYS A 105 3.67 -5.23 6.67
CA LYS A 105 4.75 -4.24 6.82
C LYS A 105 4.89 -3.32 5.60
N ALA A 106 3.77 -2.76 5.13
CA ALA A 106 3.80 -1.60 4.24
C ALA A 106 4.48 -0.42 4.96
N ASP A 107 5.33 0.34 4.26
CA ASP A 107 6.10 1.42 4.86
C ASP A 107 5.24 2.67 5.11
N ILE A 108 4.25 2.88 4.23
CA ILE A 108 3.36 4.05 4.25
C ILE A 108 1.93 3.62 3.92
N ILE A 109 0.94 4.17 4.64
CA ILE A 109 -0.47 4.06 4.27
C ILE A 109 -0.94 5.44 3.80
N PHE A 110 -1.39 5.52 2.54
CA PHE A 110 -2.07 6.67 1.98
C PHE A 110 -3.58 6.46 2.12
N ALA A 111 -4.24 7.28 2.93
CA ALA A 111 -5.69 7.22 3.12
C ALA A 111 -6.39 8.24 2.22
N GLY A 112 -7.09 7.76 1.20
CA GLY A 112 -7.85 8.60 0.26
C GLY A 112 -9.35 8.64 0.57
N ALA A 113 -10.09 9.53 -0.11
CA ALA A 113 -11.57 9.57 -0.11
C ALA A 113 -12.23 9.45 1.28
N GLY A 114 -11.91 10.37 2.19
CA GLY A 114 -12.51 10.48 3.53
C GLY A 114 -11.52 10.98 4.58
N MET A 115 -11.98 11.17 5.81
CA MET A 115 -11.12 11.55 6.95
C MET A 115 -10.70 10.31 7.75
N PRO A 116 -9.40 9.98 7.83
CA PRO A 116 -8.90 8.75 8.47
C PRO A 116 -8.75 8.90 10.00
N LEU A 117 -9.80 9.37 10.70
CA LEU A 117 -9.72 9.73 12.12
C LEU A 117 -9.34 8.55 13.04
N ASN A 118 -9.74 7.33 12.68
CA ASN A 118 -9.42 6.12 13.43
C ASN A 118 -8.16 5.40 12.93
N LEU A 119 -7.51 5.85 11.85
CA LEU A 119 -6.36 5.15 11.27
C LEU A 119 -5.23 4.90 12.29
N PRO A 120 -4.82 5.86 13.13
CA PRO A 120 -3.77 5.61 14.13
C PRO A 120 -4.14 4.53 15.15
N SER A 121 -5.43 4.29 15.41
CA SER A 121 -5.87 3.29 16.39
C SER A 121 -5.63 1.84 15.95
N PHE A 122 -5.37 1.60 14.66
CA PHE A 122 -5.10 0.26 14.14
C PHE A 122 -3.67 -0.21 14.39
N LEU A 123 -2.73 0.70 14.70
CA LEU A 123 -1.36 0.38 15.09
C LEU A 123 -1.35 -0.12 16.54
N GLN A 124 -1.00 -1.39 16.74
CA GLN A 124 -0.77 -1.95 18.07
C GLN A 124 0.68 -1.68 18.51
N LYS A 125 0.85 -1.21 19.75
CA LYS A 125 2.16 -0.84 20.33
C LYS A 125 3.22 -1.95 20.32
N SER A 126 2.82 -3.22 20.21
CA SER A 126 3.74 -4.37 20.23
C SER A 126 4.42 -4.65 18.87
N ILE A 127 4.09 -3.89 17.82
CA ILE A 127 4.55 -4.12 16.44
C ILE A 127 5.62 -3.08 16.01
N ILE A 128 5.97 -2.14 16.90
CA ILE A 128 6.99 -1.10 16.66
C ILE A 128 8.35 -1.56 17.20
#